data_AF-A0A376LNU6-F1
#
_entry.id   AF-A0A376LNU6-F1
#
_cell.length_a   1.000
_cell.length_b   1.000
_cell.length_c   1.000
_cell.angle_alpha   90.00
_cell.angle_beta   90.00
_cell.angle_gamma   90.00
#
_symmetry.space_group_name_H-M   'P 1'
#
loop_
_entity.id
_entity.type
_entity.pdbx_description
1 polymer ?
#
loop_
_entity_poly.entity_id
_entity_poly.type
_entity_poly.pdbx_seq_one_letter_code
_entity_poly.pdbx_strand_id
1 'polypeptide(L)'
;MKRFTNGRGFWCLGGKAAKNYREKSVDVAGYDELAAFDEDIEQEGSPTFLGDKRIEGSVWPKSIRGSTPKVRGTCQIERAASESPHFMRFHVACPHCGEEQYLKFGDKETPFGLKWTPDDPSSVFYLCEHNACVIRQQELDFTDARYICEKTGIWTRDGILWFSSSGEEIEPPDSVTFHIWTAYSPFTTWVQIVKDWMKTKGDTGKRKTFVNTTLGETWEAKIGERPDAEVMAERKEHYSAPVPDRVAYLTAGIDSQLDRYEMRVWGWGPGEESWLIDRQIIMGRHDDEQTLLRVDEAINKTYYPPEWCRNVGIPYLLGYWRD
;
A
#
# COMPACT_ATOMS: atom_id res chain seq x y z
N MET A 1 26.22 -1.18 -29.51
CA MET A 1 25.70 0.15 -29.85
C MET A 1 25.05 0.11 -31.21
N LYS A 2 23.83 0.61 -31.36
CA LYS A 2 23.25 0.95 -32.67
C LYS A 2 23.63 2.39 -33.01
N ARG A 3 24.17 2.63 -34.20
CA ARG A 3 24.51 3.98 -34.67
C ARG A 3 23.58 4.36 -35.81
N PHE A 4 23.05 5.58 -35.76
CA PHE A 4 22.15 6.12 -36.77
C PHE A 4 22.93 7.00 -37.76
N THR A 5 22.34 7.26 -38.93
CA THR A 5 22.94 8.07 -40.01
C THR A 5 23.23 9.50 -39.60
N ASN A 6 22.46 10.05 -38.66
CA ASN A 6 22.69 11.36 -38.05
C ASN A 6 23.80 11.37 -36.98
N GLY A 7 24.58 10.29 -36.87
CA GLY A 7 25.71 10.17 -35.94
C GLY A 7 25.33 9.79 -34.51
N ARG A 8 24.04 9.79 -34.14
CA ARG A 8 23.59 9.43 -32.78
C ARG A 8 23.82 7.94 -32.50
N GLY A 9 24.17 7.63 -31.26
CA GLY A 9 24.33 6.26 -30.75
C GLY A 9 23.20 5.89 -29.80
N PHE A 10 22.82 4.61 -29.81
CA PHE A 10 21.88 4.03 -28.85
C PHE A 10 22.42 2.73 -28.27
N TRP A 11 22.28 2.59 -26.96
CA TRP A 11 22.61 1.39 -26.22
C TRP A 11 21.34 0.87 -25.54
N CYS A 12 21.04 -0.41 -25.77
CA CYS A 12 20.04 -1.14 -25.00
C CYS A 12 20.78 -2.24 -24.24
N LEU A 13 20.69 -2.22 -22.92
CA LEU A 13 21.47 -3.06 -22.01
C LEU A 13 20.56 -3.58 -20.90
N GLY A 14 20.88 -4.74 -20.34
CA GLY A 14 20.15 -5.27 -19.19
C GLY A 14 20.51 -4.54 -17.89
N GLY A 15 19.54 -4.31 -17.03
CA GLY A 15 19.72 -3.58 -15.76
C GLY A 15 20.42 -4.34 -14.64
N LYS A 16 20.74 -5.63 -14.81
CA LYS A 16 21.27 -6.48 -13.72
C LYS A 16 22.79 -6.51 -13.58
N ALA A 17 23.54 -6.21 -14.65
CA ALA A 17 24.99 -6.40 -14.67
C ALA A 17 25.68 -5.03 -14.55
N ALA A 18 26.55 -4.86 -13.55
CA ALA A 18 27.21 -3.59 -13.28
C ALA A 18 28.10 -3.13 -14.43
N LYS A 19 28.71 -4.07 -15.18
CA LYS A 19 29.47 -3.77 -16.40
C LYS A 19 28.69 -2.92 -17.42
N ASN A 20 27.35 -3.03 -17.44
CA ASN A 20 26.52 -2.28 -18.37
C ASN A 20 26.44 -0.78 -18.03
N TYR A 21 26.75 -0.41 -16.79
CA TYR A 21 26.74 0.95 -16.27
C TYR A 21 28.10 1.66 -16.42
N ARG A 22 29.13 0.98 -16.94
CA ARG A 22 30.51 1.50 -17.02
C ARG A 22 30.89 1.94 -18.44
N GLU A 23 31.86 2.84 -18.50
CA GLU A 23 32.55 3.26 -19.74
C GLU A 23 31.60 3.78 -20.82
N LYS A 24 30.64 4.62 -20.42
CA LYS A 24 29.69 5.28 -21.33
C LYS A 24 29.57 6.74 -20.96
N SER A 25 29.49 7.58 -21.97
CA SER A 25 29.08 8.97 -21.85
C SER A 25 27.93 9.16 -22.83
N VAL A 26 26.76 9.55 -22.31
CA VAL A 26 25.51 9.67 -23.07
C VAL A 26 24.80 10.96 -22.67
N ASP A 27 23.93 11.48 -23.53
CA ASP A 27 23.11 12.64 -23.18
C ASP A 27 21.85 12.27 -22.40
N VAL A 28 21.35 11.04 -22.62
CA VAL A 28 20.10 10.56 -22.04
C VAL A 28 20.29 9.15 -21.49
N ALA A 29 19.85 8.94 -20.24
CA ALA A 29 19.73 7.64 -19.61
C ALA A 29 18.24 7.29 -19.45
N GLY A 30 17.86 6.08 -19.85
CA GLY A 30 16.50 5.56 -19.74
C GLY A 30 16.47 4.27 -18.95
N TYR A 31 15.56 4.18 -17.98
CA TYR A 31 15.31 2.99 -17.17
C TYR A 31 13.87 2.55 -17.39
N ASP A 32 13.71 1.42 -18.05
CA ASP A 32 12.41 0.80 -18.29
C ASP A 32 12.22 -0.37 -17.32
N GLU A 33 11.01 -0.53 -16.81
CA GLU A 33 10.66 -1.45 -15.72
C GLU A 33 11.57 -1.33 -14.47
N LEU A 34 11.85 -0.09 -14.04
CA LEU A 34 12.74 0.20 -12.91
C LEU A 34 12.37 -0.56 -11.61
N ALA A 35 11.09 -0.83 -11.34
CA ALA A 35 10.67 -1.60 -10.16
C ALA A 35 11.12 -3.08 -10.20
N ALA A 36 11.64 -3.57 -11.33
CA ALA A 36 12.21 -4.91 -11.48
C ALA A 36 13.73 -4.94 -11.35
N PHE A 37 14.37 -3.80 -11.16
CA PHE A 37 15.82 -3.72 -11.00
C PHE A 37 16.18 -4.10 -9.57
N ASP A 38 17.36 -4.68 -9.40
CA ASP A 38 17.91 -4.95 -8.09
C ASP A 38 18.19 -3.62 -7.37
N GLU A 39 18.09 -3.60 -6.03
CA GLU A 39 18.35 -2.40 -5.24
C GLU A 39 19.81 -1.93 -5.34
N ASP A 40 20.70 -2.92 -5.41
CA ASP A 40 22.13 -2.79 -5.51
C ASP A 40 22.64 -3.69 -6.64
N ILE A 41 23.22 -3.08 -7.68
CA ILE A 41 23.70 -3.80 -8.86
C ILE A 41 25.09 -4.35 -8.58
N GLU A 42 25.18 -5.66 -8.35
CA GLU A 42 26.43 -6.39 -8.10
C GLU A 42 27.31 -5.75 -6.99
N GLN A 43 26.69 -5.17 -5.95
CA GLN A 43 27.35 -4.47 -4.84
C GLN A 43 28.05 -3.15 -5.22
N GLU A 44 27.70 -2.57 -6.37
CA GLU A 44 28.25 -1.29 -6.85
C GLU A 44 27.33 -0.09 -6.58
N GLY A 45 26.10 -0.33 -6.15
CA GLY A 45 25.14 0.67 -5.74
C GLY A 45 23.88 0.72 -6.60
N SER A 46 23.12 1.81 -6.40
CA SER A 46 21.80 1.99 -7.02
C SER A 46 21.89 2.11 -8.55
N PRO A 47 21.01 1.43 -9.31
CA PRO A 47 21.01 1.49 -10.77
C PRO A 47 20.81 2.91 -11.32
N THR A 48 19.96 3.72 -10.69
CA THR A 48 19.71 5.11 -11.14
C THR A 48 20.94 5.98 -10.94
N PHE A 49 21.64 5.85 -9.81
CA PHE A 49 22.88 6.60 -9.57
C PHE A 49 23.98 6.17 -10.52
N LEU A 50 24.20 4.86 -10.69
CA LEU A 50 25.22 4.33 -11.59
C LEU A 50 25.02 4.76 -13.04
N GLY A 51 23.78 4.75 -13.52
CA GLY A 51 23.43 5.17 -14.86
C GLY A 51 23.44 6.69 -15.04
N ASP A 52 23.01 7.46 -14.05
CA ASP A 52 23.01 8.92 -14.12
C ASP A 52 24.44 9.49 -14.06
N LYS A 53 25.42 8.74 -13.52
CA LYS A 53 26.85 9.05 -13.69
C LYS A 53 27.31 9.05 -15.15
N ARG A 54 26.53 8.47 -16.08
CA ARG A 54 26.87 8.44 -17.51
C ARG A 54 26.40 9.68 -18.26
N ILE A 55 25.53 10.50 -17.67
CA ILE A 55 25.03 11.74 -18.26
C ILE A 55 25.75 12.99 -17.72
N GLU A 56 26.65 12.88 -16.73
CA GLU A 56 27.36 14.02 -16.13
C GLU A 56 28.15 14.87 -17.14
N GLY A 57 28.66 14.27 -18.21
CA GLY A 57 29.39 14.98 -19.26
C GLY A 57 28.52 15.65 -20.32
N SER A 58 27.19 15.48 -20.24
CA SER A 58 26.26 16.07 -21.21
C SER A 58 25.99 17.54 -20.92
N VAL A 59 25.79 18.32 -21.98
CA VAL A 59 25.34 19.73 -21.87
C VAL A 59 23.87 19.79 -21.43
N TRP A 60 23.05 18.79 -21.81
CA TRP A 60 21.62 18.74 -21.51
C TRP A 60 21.25 17.34 -21.01
N PRO A 61 21.70 16.95 -19.80
CA PRO A 61 21.50 15.61 -19.28
C PRO A 61 20.01 15.32 -19.05
N LYS A 62 19.56 14.13 -19.45
CA LYS A 62 18.18 13.68 -19.17
C LYS A 62 18.15 12.27 -18.61
N SER A 63 17.53 12.12 -17.44
CA SER A 63 17.23 10.82 -16.81
C SER A 63 15.73 10.54 -16.94
N ILE A 64 15.36 9.42 -17.56
CA ILE A 64 13.96 9.02 -17.79
C ILE A 64 13.75 7.68 -17.09
N ARG A 65 12.80 7.62 -16.16
CA ARG A 65 12.55 6.46 -15.30
C ARG A 65 11.08 6.05 -15.44
N GLY A 66 10.82 4.83 -15.90
CA GLY A 66 9.47 4.29 -16.11
C GLY A 66 9.33 2.89 -15.52
N SER A 67 8.19 2.61 -14.88
CA SER A 67 7.82 1.26 -14.42
C SER A 67 6.38 1.26 -13.90
N THR A 68 5.79 0.07 -13.79
CA THR A 68 4.66 -0.15 -12.89
C THR A 68 5.16 -0.34 -11.45
N PRO A 69 4.57 0.33 -10.44
CA PRO A 69 5.01 0.16 -9.05
C PRO A 69 4.77 -1.26 -8.53
N LYS A 70 5.53 -1.66 -7.51
CA LYS A 70 5.43 -2.99 -6.87
C LYS A 70 5.10 -2.87 -5.39
N VAL A 71 5.96 -3.39 -4.51
CA VAL A 71 5.73 -3.39 -3.06
C VAL A 71 6.23 -2.10 -2.47
N ARG A 72 5.38 -1.41 -1.70
CA ARG A 72 5.72 -0.18 -0.99
C ARG A 72 6.96 -0.36 -0.12
N GLY A 73 7.84 0.64 -0.10
CA GLY A 73 9.05 0.68 0.73
C GLY A 73 10.28 0.02 0.10
N THR A 74 10.10 -0.97 -0.78
CA THR A 74 11.20 -1.61 -1.53
C THR A 74 11.12 -1.33 -3.03
N CYS A 75 10.23 -0.44 -3.46
CA CYS A 75 9.97 -0.20 -4.86
C CYS A 75 10.87 0.92 -5.42
N GLN A 76 11.75 0.56 -6.35
CA GLN A 76 12.69 1.50 -6.96
C GLN A 76 12.01 2.67 -7.69
N ILE A 77 10.89 2.45 -8.38
CA ILE A 77 10.16 3.53 -9.06
C ILE A 77 9.44 4.44 -8.04
N GLU A 78 8.95 3.89 -6.92
CA GLU A 78 8.38 4.70 -5.82
C GLU A 78 9.44 5.62 -5.23
N ARG A 79 10.63 5.10 -4.95
CA ARG A 79 11.76 5.90 -4.47
C ARG A 79 12.12 7.00 -5.48
N ALA A 80 12.33 6.64 -6.74
CA ALA A 80 12.66 7.60 -7.80
C ALA A 80 11.57 8.68 -7.98
N ALA A 81 10.29 8.31 -7.85
CA ALA A 81 9.17 9.24 -7.89
C ALA A 81 9.18 10.21 -6.70
N SER A 82 9.53 9.71 -5.51
CA SER A 82 9.59 10.51 -4.28
C SER A 82 10.74 11.53 -4.24
N GLU A 83 11.81 11.29 -5.01
CA GLU A 83 12.94 12.23 -5.16
C GLU A 83 12.52 13.53 -5.89
N SER A 84 11.45 13.48 -6.69
CA SER A 84 10.92 14.67 -7.35
C SER A 84 10.02 15.48 -6.42
N PRO A 85 10.18 16.82 -6.36
CA PRO A 85 9.25 17.69 -5.64
C PRO A 85 7.90 17.80 -6.35
N HIS A 86 7.79 17.36 -7.60
CA HIS A 86 6.60 17.52 -8.43
C HIS A 86 5.99 16.18 -8.81
N PHE A 87 4.87 15.83 -8.17
CA PHE A 87 4.12 14.62 -8.47
C PHE A 87 2.84 14.97 -9.23
N MET A 88 2.86 14.69 -10.53
CA MET A 88 1.83 15.12 -11.47
C MET A 88 0.75 14.06 -11.62
N ARG A 89 -0.50 14.48 -11.42
CA ARG A 89 -1.71 13.69 -11.71
C ARG A 89 -2.35 14.21 -12.98
N PHE A 90 -2.97 13.33 -13.75
CA PHE A 90 -3.67 13.73 -14.98
C PHE A 90 -5.12 14.14 -14.65
N HIS A 91 -5.41 15.44 -14.71
CA HIS A 91 -6.71 16.00 -14.42
C HIS A 91 -7.57 16.11 -15.67
N VAL A 92 -8.86 15.83 -15.51
CA VAL A 92 -9.91 15.97 -16.51
C VAL A 92 -11.06 16.77 -15.92
N ALA A 93 -11.72 17.59 -16.74
CA ALA A 93 -12.91 18.33 -16.32
C ALA A 93 -14.11 17.39 -16.23
N CYS A 94 -14.94 17.57 -15.21
CA CYS A 94 -16.25 16.91 -15.17
C CYS A 94 -17.14 17.46 -16.30
N PRO A 95 -17.73 16.62 -17.17
CA PRO A 95 -18.58 17.10 -18.27
C PRO A 95 -19.89 17.76 -17.80
N HIS A 96 -20.25 17.62 -16.52
CA HIS A 96 -21.50 18.16 -15.97
C HIS A 96 -21.31 19.41 -15.11
N CYS A 97 -20.20 19.53 -14.37
CA CYS A 97 -19.94 20.70 -13.53
C CYS A 97 -18.69 21.50 -13.90
N GLY A 98 -17.88 21.05 -14.85
CA GLY A 98 -16.67 21.74 -15.30
C GLY A 98 -15.47 21.66 -14.36
N GLU A 99 -15.67 21.29 -13.09
CA GLU A 99 -14.59 21.17 -12.12
C GLU A 99 -13.59 20.06 -12.49
N GLU A 100 -12.29 20.37 -12.36
CA GLU A 100 -11.20 19.46 -12.70
C GLU A 100 -10.90 18.48 -11.57
N GLN A 101 -10.65 17.22 -11.92
CA GLN A 101 -10.25 16.17 -10.99
C GLN A 101 -9.39 15.14 -11.69
N TYR A 102 -8.59 14.39 -10.94
CA TYR A 102 -8.03 13.15 -11.45
C TYR A 102 -8.91 11.97 -11.03
N LEU A 103 -9.07 11.00 -11.93
CA LEU A 103 -9.89 9.83 -11.70
C LEU A 103 -9.26 8.94 -10.64
N LYS A 104 -10.06 8.54 -9.66
CA LYS A 104 -9.69 7.58 -8.62
C LYS A 104 -10.53 6.30 -8.78
N PHE A 105 -9.96 5.15 -8.47
CA PHE A 105 -10.73 3.91 -8.44
C PHE A 105 -11.86 4.00 -7.41
N GLY A 106 -11.54 4.52 -6.21
CA GLY A 106 -12.48 4.61 -5.09
C GLY A 106 -12.61 3.27 -4.37
N ASP A 107 -12.95 3.32 -3.09
CA ASP A 107 -13.31 2.15 -2.29
C ASP A 107 -14.77 2.27 -1.80
N LYS A 108 -15.16 1.39 -0.86
CA LYS A 108 -16.51 1.41 -0.28
C LYS A 108 -16.77 2.65 0.58
N GLU A 109 -15.73 3.28 1.12
CA GLU A 109 -15.83 4.41 2.06
C GLU A 109 -15.74 5.75 1.34
N THR A 110 -15.05 5.77 0.20
CA THR A 110 -14.88 6.95 -0.65
C THR A 110 -16.20 7.26 -1.36
N PRO A 111 -16.81 8.45 -1.20
CA PRO A 111 -18.09 8.74 -1.85
C PRO A 111 -17.98 8.85 -3.37
N PHE A 112 -16.83 9.30 -3.88
CA PHE A 112 -16.54 9.47 -5.32
C PHE A 112 -15.71 8.30 -5.91
N GLY A 113 -15.38 8.39 -7.20
CA GLY A 113 -14.61 7.37 -7.93
C GLY A 113 -15.49 6.44 -8.77
N LEU A 114 -14.97 5.29 -9.18
CA LEU A 114 -15.77 4.28 -9.91
C LEU A 114 -16.78 3.63 -8.97
N LYS A 115 -18.04 3.60 -9.40
CA LYS A 115 -19.17 2.98 -8.70
C LYS A 115 -19.94 2.06 -9.64
N TRP A 116 -20.45 0.97 -9.09
CA TRP A 116 -21.24 -0.02 -9.82
C TRP A 116 -22.15 -0.78 -8.86
N THR A 117 -23.22 -1.36 -9.41
CA THR A 117 -24.10 -2.27 -8.69
C THR A 117 -23.38 -3.59 -8.43
N PRO A 118 -23.50 -4.19 -7.22
CA PRO A 118 -22.94 -5.51 -6.94
C PRO A 118 -23.30 -6.53 -8.02
N ASP A 119 -22.31 -7.32 -8.42
CA ASP A 119 -22.42 -8.37 -9.45
C ASP A 119 -22.79 -7.91 -10.87
N ASP A 120 -22.89 -6.59 -11.13
CA ASP A 120 -23.10 -6.03 -12.47
C ASP A 120 -22.00 -5.01 -12.86
N PRO A 121 -20.88 -5.47 -13.46
CA PRO A 121 -19.83 -4.60 -13.97
C PRO A 121 -20.29 -3.63 -15.07
N SER A 122 -21.38 -3.92 -15.77
CA SER A 122 -21.86 -3.09 -16.88
C SER A 122 -22.52 -1.79 -16.39
N SER A 123 -22.97 -1.79 -15.13
CA SER A 123 -23.52 -0.61 -14.46
C SER A 123 -22.48 0.43 -14.03
N VAL A 124 -21.19 0.22 -14.33
CA VAL A 124 -20.14 1.13 -13.87
C VAL A 124 -20.29 2.55 -14.40
N PHE A 125 -20.12 3.51 -13.51
CA PHE A 125 -19.99 4.93 -13.80
C PHE A 125 -18.94 5.53 -12.87
N TYR A 126 -18.51 6.75 -13.15
CA TYR A 126 -17.64 7.52 -12.27
C TYR A 126 -18.46 8.59 -11.56
N LEU A 127 -18.32 8.70 -10.24
CA LEU A 127 -18.95 9.75 -9.45
C LEU A 127 -17.94 10.88 -9.19
N CYS A 128 -18.27 12.09 -9.64
CA CYS A 128 -17.45 13.30 -9.50
C CYS A 128 -17.18 13.66 -8.03
N GLU A 129 -15.94 14.01 -7.69
CA GLU A 129 -15.56 14.37 -6.31
C GLU A 129 -16.11 15.73 -5.83
N HIS A 130 -16.44 16.63 -6.75
CA HIS A 130 -16.88 17.99 -6.43
C HIS A 130 -18.39 18.11 -6.21
N ASN A 131 -19.17 17.54 -7.13
CA ASN A 131 -20.62 17.72 -7.18
C ASN A 131 -21.42 16.41 -7.29
N ALA A 132 -20.76 15.26 -7.09
CA ALA A 132 -21.37 13.93 -7.20
C ALA A 132 -22.13 13.69 -8.53
N CYS A 133 -21.70 14.33 -9.60
CA CYS A 133 -22.22 14.08 -10.94
C CYS A 133 -21.88 12.65 -11.37
N VAL A 134 -22.84 11.96 -12.00
CA VAL A 134 -22.67 10.64 -12.59
C VAL A 134 -22.10 10.81 -14.00
N ILE A 135 -20.85 10.39 -14.20
CA ILE A 135 -20.13 10.49 -15.46
C ILE A 135 -20.01 9.09 -16.08
N ARG A 136 -20.37 8.93 -17.36
CA ARG A 136 -20.04 7.71 -18.13
C ARG A 136 -18.73 7.87 -18.87
N GLN A 137 -18.05 6.75 -19.14
CA GLN A 137 -16.73 6.77 -19.78
C GLN A 137 -16.72 7.54 -21.11
N GLN A 138 -17.75 7.38 -21.95
CA GLN A 138 -17.85 8.06 -23.24
C GLN A 138 -18.07 9.59 -23.14
N GLU A 139 -18.41 10.10 -21.96
CA GLU A 139 -18.62 11.53 -21.72
C GLU A 139 -17.32 12.24 -21.32
N LEU A 140 -16.23 11.50 -21.06
CA LEU A 140 -14.95 12.11 -20.77
C LEU A 140 -14.36 12.78 -22.01
N ASP A 141 -14.05 14.06 -21.85
CA ASP A 141 -13.30 14.85 -22.82
C ASP A 141 -11.90 15.13 -22.29
N PHE A 142 -10.88 14.81 -23.09
CA PHE A 142 -9.48 15.03 -22.76
C PHE A 142 -8.90 16.29 -23.41
N THR A 143 -9.70 17.06 -24.15
CA THR A 143 -9.24 18.24 -24.90
C THR A 143 -8.57 19.27 -24.00
N ASP A 144 -9.14 19.53 -22.84
CA ASP A 144 -8.60 20.46 -21.84
C ASP A 144 -7.88 19.76 -20.68
N ALA A 145 -7.67 18.45 -20.77
CA ALA A 145 -6.99 17.69 -19.73
C ALA A 145 -5.53 18.14 -19.59
N ARG A 146 -5.04 18.11 -18.36
CA ARG A 146 -3.69 18.57 -18.02
C ARG A 146 -3.11 17.82 -16.85
N TYR A 147 -1.80 17.79 -16.79
CA TYR A 147 -1.09 17.32 -15.61
C TYR A 147 -0.99 18.43 -14.58
N ILE A 148 -1.45 18.19 -13.35
CA ILE A 148 -1.35 19.12 -12.23
C ILE A 148 -0.56 18.46 -11.11
N CYS A 149 0.40 19.18 -10.54
CA CYS A 149 1.18 18.73 -9.40
C CYS A 149 0.32 18.74 -8.14
N GLU A 150 0.15 17.58 -7.49
CA GLU A 150 -0.65 17.48 -6.26
C GLU A 150 -0.03 18.24 -5.07
N LYS A 151 1.28 18.52 -5.11
CA LYS A 151 2.02 19.19 -4.02
C LYS A 151 2.10 20.71 -4.20
N THR A 152 2.28 21.17 -5.43
CA THR A 152 2.61 22.58 -5.71
C THR A 152 1.57 23.29 -6.59
N GLY A 153 0.68 22.55 -7.25
CA GLY A 153 -0.32 23.10 -8.16
C GLY A 153 0.25 23.60 -9.51
N ILE A 154 1.56 23.48 -9.75
CA ILE A 154 2.10 23.73 -11.10
C ILE A 154 1.50 22.75 -12.08
N TRP A 155 1.37 23.14 -13.34
CA TRP A 155 0.72 22.29 -14.34
C TRP A 155 1.32 22.43 -15.73
N THR A 156 1.07 21.42 -16.56
CA THR A 156 1.45 21.38 -17.97
C THR A 156 0.42 20.59 -18.77
N ARG A 157 0.22 20.95 -20.03
CA ARG A 157 -0.63 20.20 -20.98
C ARG A 157 0.17 19.24 -21.86
N ASP A 158 1.40 19.61 -22.19
CA ASP A 158 2.22 18.92 -23.21
C ASP A 158 3.61 18.52 -22.71
N GLY A 159 3.98 18.89 -21.48
CA GLY A 159 5.32 18.69 -20.93
C GLY A 159 6.38 19.62 -21.52
N ILE A 160 5.98 20.59 -22.35
CA ILE A 160 6.83 21.60 -22.97
C ILE A 160 6.62 22.94 -22.27
N LEU A 161 5.36 23.40 -22.19
CA LEU A 161 5.00 24.63 -21.49
C LEU A 161 4.57 24.32 -20.06
N TRP A 162 5.08 25.11 -19.12
CA TRP A 162 4.82 24.95 -17.70
C TRP A 162 4.21 26.21 -17.14
N PHE A 163 3.29 26.02 -16.21
CA PHE A 163 2.56 27.11 -15.59
C PHE A 163 2.53 26.95 -14.08
N SER A 164 2.56 28.08 -13.38
CA SER A 164 2.33 28.15 -11.94
C SER A 164 0.87 27.78 -11.60
N SER A 165 0.57 27.60 -10.31
CA SER A 165 -0.79 27.41 -9.84
C SER A 165 -1.71 28.62 -10.10
N SER A 166 -1.15 29.82 -10.29
CA SER A 166 -1.88 31.03 -10.70
C SER A 166 -2.08 31.15 -12.21
N GLY A 167 -1.45 30.28 -13.01
CA GLY A 167 -1.57 30.27 -14.47
C GLY A 167 -0.54 31.11 -15.22
N GLU A 168 0.49 31.60 -14.55
CA GLU A 168 1.63 32.29 -15.18
C GLU A 168 2.62 31.28 -15.75
N GLU A 169 3.16 31.54 -16.94
CA GLU A 169 4.20 30.67 -17.53
C GLU A 169 5.47 30.70 -16.67
N ILE A 170 6.04 29.52 -16.44
CA ILE A 170 7.26 29.31 -15.66
C ILE A 170 8.24 28.44 -16.44
N GLU A 171 9.50 28.47 -16.03
CA GLU A 171 10.51 27.54 -16.55
C GLU A 171 10.15 26.09 -16.21
N PRO A 172 10.45 25.12 -17.10
CA PRO A 172 10.28 23.71 -16.81
C PRO A 172 11.02 23.27 -15.54
N PRO A 173 10.38 22.50 -14.63
CA PRO A 173 11.05 21.99 -13.45
C PRO A 173 12.19 21.02 -13.79
N ASP A 174 13.26 21.06 -12.99
CA ASP A 174 14.44 20.18 -13.16
C ASP A 174 14.10 18.68 -13.01
N SER A 175 13.08 18.34 -12.21
CA SER A 175 12.67 16.97 -11.95
C SER A 175 11.16 16.88 -11.76
N VAL A 176 10.53 15.94 -12.45
CA VAL A 176 9.08 15.73 -12.40
C VAL A 176 8.72 14.25 -12.47
N THR A 177 7.70 13.86 -11.71
CA THR A 177 7.08 12.53 -11.75
C THR A 177 5.71 12.62 -12.35
N PHE A 178 5.41 11.78 -13.33
CA PHE A 178 4.06 11.64 -13.87
C PHE A 178 3.44 10.32 -13.42
N HIS A 179 2.20 10.38 -12.94
CA HIS A 179 1.40 9.19 -12.65
C HIS A 179 0.15 9.17 -13.52
N ILE A 180 -0.07 8.03 -14.16
CA ILE A 180 -1.29 7.72 -14.90
C ILE A 180 -1.68 6.27 -14.66
N TRP A 181 -2.98 5.96 -14.72
CA TRP A 181 -3.49 4.61 -14.52
C TRP A 181 -4.54 4.24 -15.56
N THR A 182 -4.99 2.99 -15.50
CA THR A 182 -5.74 2.34 -16.56
C THR A 182 -7.07 3.01 -16.92
N ALA A 183 -7.70 3.75 -16.00
CA ALA A 183 -8.99 4.41 -16.24
C ALA A 183 -8.98 5.46 -17.36
N TYR A 184 -7.80 5.99 -17.72
CA TYR A 184 -7.63 6.96 -18.80
C TYR A 184 -7.33 6.32 -20.16
N SER A 185 -7.08 5.01 -20.20
CA SER A 185 -6.64 4.33 -21.42
C SER A 185 -7.78 4.17 -22.44
N PRO A 186 -7.54 4.49 -23.73
CA PRO A 186 -8.51 4.22 -24.78
C PRO A 186 -8.60 2.72 -25.14
N PHE A 187 -7.69 1.89 -24.62
CA PHE A 187 -7.61 0.46 -24.94
C PHE A 187 -8.38 -0.44 -23.96
N THR A 188 -8.96 0.14 -22.91
CA THR A 188 -9.70 -0.60 -21.89
C THR A 188 -10.97 0.15 -21.50
N THR A 189 -11.93 -0.57 -20.98
CA THR A 189 -13.20 0.02 -20.50
C THR A 189 -13.25 -0.01 -18.99
N TRP A 190 -13.98 0.92 -18.40
CA TRP A 190 -14.27 0.87 -16.96
C TRP A 190 -14.97 -0.44 -16.57
N VAL A 191 -15.80 -0.97 -17.47
CA VAL A 191 -16.44 -2.29 -17.30
C VAL A 191 -15.38 -3.38 -17.14
N GLN A 192 -14.34 -3.36 -17.97
CA GLN A 192 -13.24 -4.33 -17.89
C GLN A 192 -12.42 -4.16 -16.60
N ILE A 193 -12.13 -2.91 -16.19
CA ILE A 193 -11.45 -2.63 -14.92
C ILE A 193 -12.25 -3.22 -13.74
N VAL A 194 -13.58 -3.02 -13.70
CA VAL A 194 -14.44 -3.58 -12.65
C VAL A 194 -14.48 -5.10 -12.71
N LYS A 195 -14.56 -5.70 -13.89
CA LYS A 195 -14.46 -7.17 -14.05
C LYS A 195 -13.16 -7.71 -13.48
N ASP A 196 -12.03 -7.05 -13.75
CA ASP A 196 -10.74 -7.49 -13.26
C ASP A 196 -10.60 -7.30 -11.75
N TRP A 197 -11.14 -6.20 -11.20
CA TRP A 197 -11.27 -6.01 -9.76
C TRP A 197 -12.07 -7.13 -9.10
N MET A 198 -13.23 -7.50 -9.66
CA MET A 198 -14.07 -8.56 -9.09
C MET A 198 -13.37 -9.92 -9.06
N LYS A 199 -12.50 -10.22 -10.04
CA LYS A 199 -11.67 -11.45 -10.05
C LYS A 199 -10.62 -11.49 -8.94
N THR A 200 -10.31 -10.35 -8.31
CA THR A 200 -9.35 -10.28 -7.19
C THR A 200 -9.97 -10.67 -5.84
N LYS A 201 -11.30 -10.81 -5.76
CA LYS A 201 -12.01 -11.12 -4.51
C LYS A 201 -11.49 -12.44 -3.92
N GLY A 202 -10.99 -12.38 -2.69
CA GLY A 202 -10.43 -13.55 -1.98
C GLY A 202 -9.02 -13.98 -2.44
N ASP A 203 -8.36 -13.20 -3.31
CA ASP A 203 -7.04 -13.53 -3.85
C ASP A 203 -6.10 -12.32 -3.74
N THR A 204 -5.31 -12.29 -2.65
CA THR A 204 -4.36 -11.22 -2.35
C THR A 204 -3.31 -11.05 -3.46
N GLY A 205 -2.93 -12.14 -4.14
CA GLY A 205 -1.99 -12.10 -5.26
C GLY A 205 -2.57 -11.33 -6.45
N LYS A 206 -3.79 -11.67 -6.86
CA LYS A 206 -4.49 -10.92 -7.92
C LYS A 206 -4.79 -9.49 -7.51
N ARG A 207 -5.12 -9.25 -6.23
CA ARG A 207 -5.36 -7.90 -5.72
C ARG A 207 -4.11 -7.03 -5.78
N LYS A 208 -2.96 -7.59 -5.42
CA LYS A 208 -1.65 -6.96 -5.61
C LYS A 208 -1.39 -6.63 -7.08
N THR A 209 -1.62 -7.57 -8.00
CA THR A 209 -1.46 -7.32 -9.44
C THR A 209 -2.37 -6.20 -9.93
N PHE A 210 -3.63 -6.15 -9.48
CA PHE A 210 -4.55 -5.08 -9.84
C PHE A 210 -4.06 -3.71 -9.35
N VAL A 211 -3.65 -3.60 -8.08
CA VAL A 211 -3.12 -2.33 -7.53
C VAL A 211 -1.88 -1.88 -8.29
N ASN A 212 -0.93 -2.79 -8.52
CA ASN A 212 0.34 -2.47 -9.17
C ASN A 212 0.20 -2.14 -10.66
N THR A 213 -0.51 -2.97 -11.41
CA THR A 213 -0.55 -2.88 -12.87
C THR A 213 -1.75 -2.10 -13.39
N THR A 214 -2.90 -2.15 -12.70
CA THR A 214 -4.11 -1.45 -13.13
C THR A 214 -4.17 -0.04 -12.54
N LEU A 215 -3.98 0.10 -11.23
CA LEU A 215 -4.02 1.40 -10.55
C LEU A 215 -2.71 2.17 -10.66
N GLY A 216 -1.59 1.50 -10.96
CA GLY A 216 -0.27 2.14 -10.99
C GLY A 216 0.19 2.58 -9.60
N GLU A 217 -0.26 1.88 -8.56
CA GLU A 217 0.01 2.23 -7.16
C GLU A 217 0.88 1.16 -6.47
N THR A 218 1.63 1.56 -5.44
CA THR A 218 2.38 0.60 -4.64
C THR A 218 1.45 -0.23 -3.77
N TRP A 219 1.72 -1.54 -3.71
CA TRP A 219 1.03 -2.47 -2.85
C TRP A 219 1.64 -2.42 -1.46
N GLU A 220 0.83 -2.09 -0.47
CA GLU A 220 1.17 -2.22 0.92
C GLU A 220 0.52 -3.49 1.45
N ALA A 221 1.33 -4.48 1.83
CA ALA A 221 0.81 -5.61 2.57
C ALA A 221 0.36 -5.08 3.92
N LYS A 222 -0.95 -5.03 4.16
CA LYS A 222 -1.47 -4.75 5.50
C LYS A 222 -0.91 -5.84 6.42
N ILE A 223 0.08 -5.49 7.23
CA ILE A 223 0.60 -6.36 8.28
C ILE A 223 -0.61 -6.65 9.18
N GLY A 224 -1.09 -7.89 9.17
CA GLY A 224 -2.32 -8.27 9.86
C GLY A 224 -3.61 -8.14 9.03
N GLU A 225 -3.63 -8.62 7.78
CA GLU A 225 -4.86 -9.29 7.30
C GLU A 225 -5.18 -10.40 8.30
N ARG A 226 -5.98 -10.07 9.33
CA ARG A 226 -6.71 -11.06 10.10
C ARG A 226 -7.44 -11.90 9.06
N PRO A 227 -7.21 -13.22 8.96
CA PRO A 227 -8.11 -14.07 8.20
C PRO A 227 -9.55 -13.72 8.59
N ASP A 228 -10.44 -13.74 7.60
CA ASP A 228 -11.84 -13.34 7.77
C ASP A 228 -12.39 -13.89 9.10
N ALA A 229 -13.10 -13.08 9.88
CA ALA A 229 -13.53 -13.49 11.22
C ALA A 229 -14.35 -14.80 11.18
N GLU A 230 -15.02 -15.05 10.05
CA GLU A 230 -15.71 -16.30 9.70
C GLU A 230 -14.74 -17.48 9.57
N VAL A 231 -13.61 -17.33 8.86
CA VAL A 231 -12.56 -18.35 8.72
C VAL A 231 -11.87 -18.65 10.07
N MET A 232 -11.72 -17.64 10.94
CA MET A 232 -11.21 -17.87 12.30
C MET A 232 -12.22 -18.58 13.21
N ALA A 233 -13.52 -18.33 13.02
CA ALA A 233 -14.56 -19.00 13.78
C ALA A 233 -14.63 -20.50 13.47
N GLU A 234 -14.41 -20.88 12.21
CA GLU A 234 -14.37 -22.28 11.76
C GLU A 234 -13.17 -23.07 12.31
N ARG A 235 -12.10 -22.38 12.74
CA ARG A 235 -10.91 -23.00 13.35
C ARG A 235 -10.98 -23.08 14.88
N LYS A 236 -12.09 -22.68 15.49
CA LYS A 236 -12.27 -22.81 16.94
C LYS A 236 -12.45 -24.28 17.30
N GLU A 237 -11.55 -24.80 18.11
CA GLU A 237 -11.71 -26.12 18.72
C GLU A 237 -12.31 -25.98 20.12
N HIS A 238 -13.32 -26.78 20.42
CA HIS A 238 -13.81 -26.92 21.79
C HIS A 238 -12.85 -27.84 22.56
N TYR A 239 -12.28 -27.33 23.64
CA TYR A 239 -11.47 -28.11 24.56
C TYR A 239 -12.17 -28.21 25.93
N SER A 240 -12.10 -29.39 26.52
CA SER A 240 -12.91 -29.75 27.71
C SER A 240 -12.25 -29.35 29.03
N ALA A 241 -10.96 -29.01 29.03
CA ALA A 241 -10.19 -28.72 30.23
C ALA A 241 -10.05 -27.21 30.47
N PRO A 242 -10.07 -26.72 31.72
CA PRO A 242 -9.80 -25.32 32.03
C PRO A 242 -8.47 -24.82 31.45
N VAL A 243 -7.42 -25.67 31.46
CA VAL A 243 -6.15 -25.43 30.78
C VAL A 243 -5.78 -26.69 29.98
N PRO A 244 -5.69 -26.64 28.64
CA PRO A 244 -5.28 -27.79 27.82
C PRO A 244 -3.85 -28.27 28.10
N ASP A 245 -3.60 -29.56 27.91
CA ASP A 245 -2.29 -30.21 28.16
C ASP A 245 -1.14 -29.63 27.33
N ARG A 246 -1.47 -29.05 26.17
CA ARG A 246 -0.50 -28.48 25.23
C ARG A 246 -0.05 -27.07 25.61
N VAL A 247 -0.68 -26.47 26.63
CA VAL A 247 -0.28 -25.16 27.14
C VAL A 247 1.04 -25.30 27.89
N ALA A 248 2.07 -24.65 27.36
CA ALA A 248 3.33 -24.48 28.07
C ALA A 248 3.16 -23.36 29.11
N TYR A 249 2.86 -22.13 28.70
CA TYR A 249 2.79 -20.98 29.61
C TYR A 249 1.50 -20.17 29.42
N LEU A 250 1.16 -19.38 30.44
CA LEU A 250 0.01 -18.48 30.42
C LEU A 250 0.47 -17.02 30.33
N THR A 251 -0.29 -16.20 29.60
CA THR A 251 -0.22 -14.74 29.68
C THR A 251 -1.59 -14.18 30.02
N ALA A 252 -1.62 -13.08 30.77
CA ALA A 252 -2.84 -12.36 31.08
C ALA A 252 -2.70 -10.92 30.56
N GLY A 253 -3.70 -10.46 29.83
CA GLY A 253 -3.83 -9.07 29.40
C GLY A 253 -5.08 -8.47 30.02
N ILE A 254 -4.96 -7.24 30.53
CA ILE A 254 -6.08 -6.49 31.11
C ILE A 254 -6.21 -5.19 30.33
N ASP A 255 -7.39 -4.97 29.77
CA ASP A 255 -7.76 -3.71 29.12
C ASP A 255 -8.61 -2.87 30.07
N SER A 256 -8.16 -1.66 30.37
CA SER A 256 -8.87 -0.71 31.23
C SER A 256 -9.78 0.19 30.41
N GLN A 257 -11.07 0.18 30.71
CA GLN A 257 -12.05 1.08 30.11
C GLN A 257 -12.69 1.98 31.18
N LEU A 258 -13.47 2.97 30.75
CA LEU A 258 -14.05 3.97 31.67
C LEU A 258 -14.96 3.35 32.75
N ASP A 259 -15.64 2.24 32.43
CA ASP A 259 -16.67 1.60 33.26
C ASP A 259 -16.35 0.15 33.68
N ARG A 260 -15.23 -0.42 33.21
CA ARG A 260 -14.84 -1.81 33.49
C ARG A 260 -13.39 -2.11 33.15
N TYR A 261 -12.91 -3.23 33.68
CA TYR A 261 -11.72 -3.93 33.19
C TYR A 261 -12.12 -5.22 32.46
N GLU A 262 -11.51 -5.48 31.31
CA GLU A 262 -11.61 -6.77 30.63
C GLU A 262 -10.29 -7.52 30.70
N MET A 263 -10.27 -8.59 31.50
CA MET A 263 -9.12 -9.49 31.60
C MET A 263 -9.31 -10.71 30.71
N ARG A 264 -8.26 -11.08 29.97
CA ARG A 264 -8.18 -12.33 29.22
C ARG A 264 -6.91 -13.08 29.58
N VAL A 265 -7.05 -14.36 29.86
CA VAL A 265 -5.93 -15.28 30.08
C VAL A 265 -5.79 -16.19 28.86
N TRP A 266 -4.60 -16.19 28.30
CA TRP A 266 -4.25 -17.00 27.13
C TRP A 266 -3.21 -18.04 27.51
N GLY A 267 -3.42 -19.27 27.08
CA GLY A 267 -2.42 -20.33 27.15
C GLY A 267 -1.72 -20.48 25.81
N TRP A 268 -0.41 -20.67 25.84
CA TRP A 268 0.44 -20.76 24.65
C TRP A 268 1.15 -22.10 24.59
N GLY A 269 1.12 -22.71 23.41
CA GLY A 269 1.76 -23.98 23.11
C GLY A 269 2.82 -23.86 22.01
N PRO A 270 3.45 -24.98 21.62
CA PRO A 270 4.40 -25.02 20.52
C PRO A 270 3.79 -24.49 19.21
N GLY A 271 4.56 -23.68 18.47
CA GLY A 271 4.12 -23.15 17.17
C GLY A 271 3.11 -21.99 17.26
N GLU A 272 3.13 -21.22 18.35
CA GLU A 272 2.24 -20.05 18.58
C GLU A 272 0.75 -20.38 18.65
N GLU A 273 0.42 -21.66 18.84
CA GLU A 273 -0.95 -22.09 19.10
C GLU A 273 -1.41 -21.56 20.47
N SER A 274 -2.64 -21.06 20.52
CA SER A 274 -3.16 -20.39 21.71
C SER A 274 -4.61 -20.77 22.05
N TRP A 275 -4.91 -20.78 23.34
CA TRP A 275 -6.23 -21.11 23.90
C TRP A 275 -6.69 -20.03 24.88
N LEU A 276 -7.96 -19.61 24.79
CA LEU A 276 -8.54 -18.62 25.69
C LEU A 276 -8.99 -19.28 27.01
N ILE A 277 -8.11 -19.30 28.00
CA ILE A 277 -8.29 -20.00 29.26
C ILE A 277 -9.38 -19.39 30.13
N ASP A 278 -9.39 -18.06 30.26
CA ASP A 278 -10.36 -17.35 31.07
C ASP A 278 -10.66 -15.97 30.48
N ARG A 279 -11.89 -15.52 30.69
CA ARG A 279 -12.33 -14.16 30.37
C ARG A 279 -13.13 -13.63 31.55
N GLN A 280 -12.65 -12.55 32.15
CA GLN A 280 -13.32 -11.89 33.25
C GLN A 280 -13.62 -10.43 32.89
N ILE A 281 -14.83 -9.99 33.22
CA ILE A 281 -15.24 -8.59 33.07
C ILE A 281 -15.51 -8.07 34.47
N ILE A 282 -14.72 -7.09 34.90
CA ILE A 282 -14.78 -6.51 36.25
C ILE A 282 -15.39 -5.13 36.09
N MET A 283 -16.69 -5.02 36.38
CA MET A 283 -17.42 -3.75 36.28
C MET A 283 -17.03 -2.80 37.42
N GLY A 284 -16.75 -1.55 37.08
CA GLY A 284 -16.34 -0.52 38.01
C GLY A 284 -15.47 0.53 37.34
N ARG A 285 -15.41 1.72 37.93
CA ARG A 285 -14.52 2.77 37.41
C ARG A 285 -13.06 2.36 37.63
N HIS A 286 -12.21 2.69 36.65
CA HIS A 286 -10.79 2.33 36.67
C HIS A 286 -9.99 2.99 37.81
N ASP A 287 -10.47 4.08 38.38
CA ASP A 287 -9.83 4.83 39.46
C ASP A 287 -10.38 4.47 40.87
N ASP A 288 -11.34 3.55 40.95
CA ASP A 288 -11.99 3.17 42.21
C ASP A 288 -11.23 2.04 42.92
N GLU A 289 -10.91 2.26 44.20
CA GLU A 289 -10.11 1.34 45.01
C GLU A 289 -10.77 -0.04 45.19
N GLN A 290 -12.10 -0.09 45.33
CA GLN A 290 -12.82 -1.37 45.40
C GLN A 290 -12.81 -2.13 44.07
N THR A 291 -12.72 -1.42 42.96
CA THR A 291 -12.58 -2.02 41.62
C THR A 291 -11.17 -2.57 41.43
N LEU A 292 -10.13 -1.84 41.86
CA LEU A 292 -8.74 -2.30 41.81
C LEU A 292 -8.50 -3.55 42.68
N LEU A 293 -9.10 -3.63 43.87
CA LEU A 293 -9.01 -4.84 44.72
C LEU A 293 -9.59 -6.09 44.04
N ARG A 294 -10.67 -5.94 43.27
CA ARG A 294 -11.25 -7.05 42.48
C ARG A 294 -10.39 -7.42 41.28
N VAL A 295 -9.70 -6.44 40.68
CA VAL A 295 -8.70 -6.68 39.64
C VAL A 295 -7.51 -7.46 40.21
N ASP A 296 -7.02 -7.09 41.39
CA ASP A 296 -5.93 -7.80 42.07
C ASP A 296 -6.33 -9.24 42.42
N GLU A 297 -7.55 -9.47 42.89
CA GLU A 297 -8.06 -10.83 43.12
C GLU A 297 -8.08 -11.66 41.82
N ALA A 298 -8.51 -11.05 40.71
CA ALA A 298 -8.56 -11.71 39.41
C ALA A 298 -7.15 -12.04 38.87
N ILE A 299 -6.17 -11.14 39.06
CA ILE A 299 -4.76 -11.35 38.67
C ILE A 299 -4.14 -12.49 39.48
N ASN A 300 -4.43 -12.56 40.78
CA ASN A 300 -3.87 -13.57 41.68
C ASN A 300 -4.54 -14.95 41.57
N LYS A 301 -5.55 -15.10 40.71
CA LYS A 301 -6.21 -16.38 40.46
C LYS A 301 -5.22 -17.39 39.89
N THR A 302 -5.06 -18.52 40.58
CA THR A 302 -4.19 -19.62 40.14
C THR A 302 -4.95 -20.57 39.21
N TYR A 303 -4.38 -20.87 38.05
CA TYR A 303 -4.91 -21.86 37.11
C TYR A 303 -4.13 -23.17 37.24
N TYR A 304 -4.85 -24.28 37.32
CA TYR A 304 -4.23 -25.60 37.44
C TYR A 304 -4.34 -26.36 36.12
N PRO A 305 -3.25 -26.96 35.64
CA PRO A 305 -3.33 -27.97 34.59
C PRO A 305 -4.05 -29.23 35.14
N PRO A 306 -4.54 -30.11 34.26
CA PRO A 306 -5.15 -31.38 34.68
C PRO A 306 -4.20 -32.21 35.56
N GLU A 307 -4.79 -33.00 36.47
CA GLU A 307 -4.14 -33.58 37.66
C GLU A 307 -2.86 -34.39 37.37
N TRP A 308 -2.71 -34.95 36.17
CA TRP A 308 -1.56 -35.78 35.79
C TRP A 308 -0.29 -34.98 35.44
N CYS A 309 -0.39 -33.67 35.17
CA CYS A 309 0.76 -32.79 34.87
C CYS A 309 1.50 -32.29 36.13
N ARG A 310 0.95 -32.47 37.34
CA ARG A 310 1.56 -31.97 38.60
C ARG A 310 2.91 -32.60 38.97
N ASN A 311 3.32 -33.68 38.30
CA ASN A 311 4.57 -34.40 38.57
C ASN A 311 5.78 -33.94 37.74
N VAL A 312 5.64 -32.91 36.89
CA VAL A 312 6.77 -32.36 36.12
C VAL A 312 7.00 -30.92 36.58
N GLY A 313 7.99 -30.74 37.46
CA GLY A 313 8.28 -29.45 38.08
C GLY A 313 8.71 -28.40 37.06
N ILE A 314 7.85 -27.39 36.85
CA ILE A 314 8.21 -26.12 36.22
C ILE A 314 7.50 -25.00 37.00
N PRO A 315 8.22 -24.08 37.67
CA PRO A 315 7.59 -22.94 38.33
C PRO A 315 7.35 -21.81 37.32
N TYR A 316 6.08 -21.42 37.11
CA TYR A 316 5.75 -20.24 36.30
C TYR A 316 5.78 -18.97 37.14
N LEU A 317 6.63 -18.03 36.75
CA LEU A 317 6.74 -16.67 37.27
C LEU A 317 5.90 -15.72 36.41
N LEU A 318 5.04 -14.91 37.03
CA LEU A 318 4.31 -13.82 36.40
C LEU A 318 5.26 -12.67 36.04
N GLY A 319 5.33 -12.31 34.75
CA GLY A 319 5.94 -11.06 34.29
C GLY A 319 4.87 -9.99 34.08
N TYR A 320 4.91 -8.93 34.90
CA TYR A 320 4.08 -7.74 34.77
C TYR A 320 4.62 -6.82 33.67
N TRP A 321 3.75 -6.38 32.76
CA TRP A 321 3.96 -5.17 31.95
C TRP A 321 2.81 -4.20 32.27
N ARG A 322 3.17 -3.04 32.81
CA ARG A 322 2.32 -1.85 32.92
C ARG A 322 2.67 -0.97 31.74
N ASP A 323 1.68 -0.62 30.91
CA ASP A 323 1.76 0.57 30.06
C ASP A 323 1.41 1.82 30.87
#